data_AF-A0A540V7G8-F1
#
_entry.id   AF-A0A540V7G8-F1
#
_cell.length_a   1.000
_cell.length_b   1.000
_cell.length_c   1.000
_cell.angle_alpha   90.00
_cell.angle_beta   90.00
_cell.angle_gamma   90.00
#
_symmetry.space_group_name_H-M   'P 1'
#
loop_
_entity.id
_entity.type
_entity.pdbx_description
1 polymer ?
#
loop_
_entity_poly.entity_id
_entity_poly.type
_entity_poly.pdbx_seq_one_letter_code
_entity_poly.pdbx_strand_id
1 'polypeptide(L)'
;EKATKKKSKTSVSEMKRIESLRQDEETEYVEYMKLMAKNRSKSLVKRPLFLQEKQLTAAEIGTAMHTVMQHVPQQGFERAEEACQFLEGLAEKQLITEQELQAIEVEKLLQFFETPIGKRFKNAHKLYREVPFTLNMKDGDGDSQIVQGIVDCLMQDEEGKWVLLDYKTDQILPSFAEEEALVREMVKRYGVQLRLYAEAVEKILQIRVDEKVLYLFDAG
;
A
#
# COMPACT_ATOMS: atom_id res chain seq x y z
N GLU A 1 -12.45 -35.29 2.77
CA GLU A 1 -11.19 -34.73 2.21
C GLU A 1 -11.37 -33.27 1.78
N LYS A 2 -11.51 -32.33 2.73
CA LYS A 2 -11.62 -30.87 2.42
C LYS A 2 -10.42 -30.04 2.92
N ALA A 3 -9.54 -30.63 3.73
CA ALA A 3 -8.41 -29.94 4.36
C ALA A 3 -7.24 -29.62 3.41
N THR A 4 -7.22 -30.14 2.18
CA THR A 4 -6.06 -30.02 1.28
C THR A 4 -6.07 -28.81 0.35
N LYS A 5 -7.11 -27.96 0.37
CA LYS A 5 -7.19 -26.75 -0.49
C LYS A 5 -6.92 -25.43 0.24
N LYS A 6 -6.86 -25.40 1.56
CA LYS A 6 -6.76 -24.15 2.34
C LYS A 6 -5.41 -24.04 3.04
N LYS A 7 -4.68 -22.96 2.82
CA LYS A 7 -3.39 -22.70 3.48
C LYS A 7 -3.63 -22.29 4.93
N SER A 8 -2.94 -22.93 5.87
CA SER A 8 -3.00 -22.59 7.30
C SER A 8 -2.30 -21.27 7.64
N LYS A 9 -1.44 -20.76 6.76
CA LYS A 9 -0.70 -19.51 6.91
C LYS A 9 -0.76 -18.71 5.61
N THR A 10 -1.13 -17.44 5.72
CA THR A 10 -1.28 -16.54 4.57
C THR A 10 -0.89 -15.12 4.97
N SER A 11 -0.04 -14.46 4.19
CA SER A 11 0.23 -13.03 4.39
C SER A 11 -0.91 -12.17 3.83
N VAL A 12 -1.05 -10.94 4.32
CA VAL A 12 -2.06 -10.01 3.81
C VAL A 12 -1.80 -9.62 2.35
N SER A 13 -0.54 -9.48 1.96
CA SER A 13 -0.14 -9.27 0.56
C SER A 13 -0.51 -10.46 -0.35
N GLU A 14 -0.41 -11.69 0.15
CA GLU A 14 -0.90 -12.87 -0.60
C GLU A 14 -2.42 -12.88 -0.72
N MET A 15 -3.16 -12.49 0.32
CA MET A 15 -4.62 -12.37 0.24
C MET A 15 -5.04 -11.34 -0.81
N LYS A 16 -4.38 -10.18 -0.83
CA LYS A 16 -4.55 -9.18 -1.89
C LYS A 16 -4.29 -9.76 -3.28
N ARG A 17 -3.18 -10.47 -3.46
CA ARG A 17 -2.83 -11.06 -4.77
C ARG A 17 -3.88 -12.07 -5.23
N ILE A 18 -4.43 -12.87 -4.33
CA ILE A 18 -5.48 -13.84 -4.67
C ILE A 18 -6.79 -13.12 -5.01
N GLU A 19 -7.13 -12.06 -4.28
CA GLU A 19 -8.33 -11.24 -4.54
C GLU A 19 -8.20 -10.43 -5.84
N SER A 20 -7.03 -9.85 -6.11
CA SER A 20 -6.74 -9.16 -7.37
C SER A 20 -6.78 -10.12 -8.55
N LEU A 21 -6.17 -11.31 -8.45
CA LEU A 21 -6.26 -12.34 -9.49
C LEU A 21 -7.71 -12.78 -9.77
N ARG A 22 -8.58 -12.79 -8.74
CA ARG A 22 -10.01 -13.09 -8.93
C ARG A 22 -10.77 -11.97 -9.63
N GLN A 23 -10.39 -10.72 -9.40
CA GLN A 23 -10.94 -9.55 -10.10
C GLN A 23 -10.36 -9.40 -11.52
N ASP A 24 -9.09 -9.75 -11.70
CA ASP A 24 -8.39 -9.80 -12.98
C ASP A 24 -8.89 -10.96 -13.84
N GLU A 25 -9.24 -12.14 -13.30
CA GLU A 25 -9.89 -13.20 -14.10
C GLU A 25 -11.22 -12.72 -14.71
N GLU A 26 -11.98 -11.90 -13.99
CA GLU A 26 -13.23 -11.30 -14.47
C GLU A 26 -12.96 -10.22 -15.54
N THR A 27 -11.88 -9.45 -15.38
CA THR A 27 -11.49 -8.34 -16.27
C THR A 27 -10.75 -8.84 -17.51
N GLU A 28 -9.80 -9.75 -17.37
CA GLU A 28 -9.11 -10.48 -18.44
C GLU A 28 -10.09 -11.30 -19.26
N TYR A 29 -11.12 -11.92 -18.69
CA TYR A 29 -12.13 -12.61 -19.50
C TYR A 29 -12.90 -11.63 -20.41
N VAL A 30 -13.26 -10.45 -19.89
CA VAL A 30 -13.94 -9.39 -20.65
C VAL A 30 -13.00 -8.76 -21.69
N GLU A 31 -11.74 -8.52 -21.34
CA GLU A 31 -10.71 -7.94 -22.21
C GLU A 31 -10.28 -8.94 -23.29
N TYR A 32 -10.15 -10.22 -22.95
CA TYR A 32 -9.86 -11.33 -23.85
C TYR A 32 -11.01 -11.57 -24.83
N MET A 33 -12.26 -11.47 -24.38
CA MET A 33 -13.43 -11.50 -25.27
C MET A 33 -13.43 -10.31 -26.25
N LYS A 34 -13.03 -9.11 -25.81
CA LYS A 34 -12.86 -7.92 -26.68
C LYS A 34 -11.67 -8.05 -27.64
N LEU A 35 -10.56 -8.63 -27.18
CA LEU A 35 -9.32 -8.82 -27.96
C LEU A 35 -9.49 -9.90 -29.04
N MET A 36 -10.18 -11.00 -28.70
CA MET A 36 -10.55 -12.07 -29.62
C MET A 36 -11.55 -11.62 -30.69
N ALA A 37 -12.41 -10.66 -30.36
CA ALA A 37 -13.29 -10.03 -31.33
C ALA A 37 -12.55 -9.10 -32.30
N LYS A 38 -11.37 -8.57 -31.93
CA LYS A 38 -10.71 -7.46 -32.65
C LYS A 38 -9.47 -7.84 -33.46
N ASN A 39 -8.74 -8.92 -33.15
CA ASN A 39 -7.47 -9.21 -33.83
C ASN A 39 -7.32 -10.67 -34.30
N ARG A 40 -7.70 -10.91 -35.56
CA ARG A 40 -7.09 -11.97 -36.38
C ARG A 40 -5.74 -11.47 -36.90
N SER A 41 -4.68 -12.22 -36.59
CA SER A 41 -3.31 -12.10 -37.15
C SER A 41 -2.40 -10.98 -36.60
N LYS A 42 -1.42 -11.34 -35.75
CA LYS A 42 0.02 -11.47 -36.08
C LYS A 42 0.85 -11.74 -34.82
N SER A 43 1.73 -12.74 -34.92
CA SER A 43 2.72 -13.13 -33.91
C SER A 43 3.82 -12.07 -33.76
N LEU A 44 4.07 -11.62 -32.52
CA LEU A 44 5.26 -10.86 -32.14
C LEU A 44 5.96 -11.59 -30.99
N VAL A 45 7.07 -12.27 -31.28
CA VAL A 45 7.97 -12.84 -30.28
C VAL A 45 8.69 -11.68 -29.59
N LYS A 46 8.32 -11.35 -28.35
CA LYS A 46 8.98 -10.32 -27.53
C LYS A 46 10.33 -10.83 -27.02
N ARG A 47 11.34 -9.94 -26.98
CA ARG A 47 12.68 -10.21 -26.44
C ARG A 47 12.64 -10.52 -24.92
N PRO A 48 13.61 -11.27 -24.37
CA PRO A 48 13.65 -11.65 -22.95
C PRO A 48 13.79 -10.44 -22.01
N LEU A 49 13.01 -10.46 -20.92
CA LEU A 49 12.86 -9.38 -19.92
C LEU A 49 14.16 -8.97 -19.19
N PHE A 50 15.20 -9.81 -19.19
CA PHE A 50 16.44 -9.55 -18.46
C PHE A 50 17.45 -8.64 -19.20
N LEU A 51 17.22 -8.36 -20.49
CA LEU A 51 18.12 -7.56 -21.35
C LEU A 51 17.63 -6.12 -21.58
N GLN A 52 16.51 -5.72 -20.97
CA GLN A 52 15.98 -4.37 -21.08
C GLN A 52 16.54 -3.51 -19.94
N GLU A 53 16.93 -2.26 -20.23
CA GLU A 53 17.13 -1.23 -19.20
C GLU A 53 15.86 -1.19 -18.35
N LYS A 54 15.95 -1.67 -17.10
CA LYS A 54 14.79 -1.80 -16.23
C LYS A 54 14.34 -0.41 -15.78
N GLN A 55 13.31 0.12 -16.43
CA GLN A 55 12.45 1.11 -15.77
C GLN A 55 11.84 0.44 -14.54
N LEU A 56 11.85 1.14 -13.41
CA LEU A 56 11.22 0.65 -12.19
C LEU A 56 9.74 0.41 -12.44
N THR A 57 9.25 -0.70 -11.91
CA THR A 57 7.82 -1.01 -11.88
C THR A 57 7.11 -0.12 -10.85
N ALA A 58 5.81 0.09 -11.02
CA ALA A 58 5.01 0.86 -10.05
C ALA A 58 5.09 0.28 -8.62
N ALA A 59 5.23 -1.04 -8.49
CA ALA A 59 5.40 -1.71 -7.20
C ALA A 59 6.76 -1.43 -6.56
N GLU A 60 7.84 -1.34 -7.34
CA GLU A 60 9.17 -0.96 -6.85
C GLU A 60 9.17 0.50 -6.38
N ILE A 61 8.58 1.41 -7.17
CA ILE A 61 8.41 2.83 -6.75
C ILE A 61 7.60 2.93 -5.46
N GLY A 62 6.51 2.15 -5.35
CA GLY A 62 5.72 2.10 -4.12
C GLY A 62 6.50 1.60 -2.92
N THR A 63 7.30 0.55 -3.10
CA THR A 63 8.18 0.02 -2.04
C THR A 63 9.19 1.07 -1.59
N ALA A 64 9.81 1.78 -2.53
CA ALA A 64 10.73 2.87 -2.21
C ALA A 64 10.04 3.98 -1.41
N MET A 65 8.84 4.40 -1.82
CA MET A 65 8.05 5.42 -1.08
C MET A 65 7.66 4.95 0.33
N HIS A 66 7.33 3.66 0.52
CA HIS A 66 7.12 3.11 1.87
C HIS A 66 8.39 3.21 2.72
N THR A 67 9.55 2.86 2.16
CA THR A 67 10.84 3.00 2.87
C THR A 67 11.13 4.45 3.24
N VAL A 68 10.81 5.41 2.35
CA VAL A 68 10.90 6.85 2.62
C VAL A 68 10.03 7.21 3.83
N MET A 69 8.74 6.84 3.82
CA MET A 69 7.80 7.14 4.90
C MET A 69 8.15 6.46 6.23
N GLN A 70 8.74 5.27 6.18
CA GLN A 70 9.27 4.57 7.35
C GLN A 70 10.35 5.39 8.07
N HIS A 71 11.16 6.13 7.33
CA HIS A 71 12.33 6.85 7.86
C HIS A 71 12.13 8.36 7.97
N VAL A 72 11.05 8.91 7.41
CA VAL A 72 10.82 10.35 7.36
C VAL A 72 10.85 10.98 8.76
N PRO A 73 11.46 12.16 8.93
CA PRO A 73 11.34 12.90 10.18
C PRO A 73 9.87 13.18 10.51
N GLN A 74 9.46 12.92 11.76
CA GLN A 74 8.06 13.12 12.18
C GLN A 74 7.61 14.57 11.96
N GLN A 75 8.49 15.54 12.26
CA GLN A 75 8.25 16.97 12.07
C GLN A 75 8.09 17.40 10.60
N GLY A 76 8.39 16.49 9.65
CA GLY A 76 8.45 16.79 8.23
C GLY A 76 9.65 17.67 7.89
N PHE A 77 9.46 18.50 6.87
CA PHE A 77 10.48 19.39 6.33
C PHE A 77 9.98 20.83 6.32
N GLU A 78 10.87 21.80 6.53
CA GLU A 78 10.53 23.22 6.36
C GLU A 78 10.78 23.68 4.92
N ARG A 79 11.73 23.03 4.23
CA ARG A 79 12.15 23.37 2.88
C ARG A 79 12.33 22.13 2.01
N ALA A 80 12.13 22.29 0.70
CA ALA A 80 12.27 21.19 -0.25
C ALA A 80 13.70 20.62 -0.28
N GLU A 81 14.71 21.46 -0.07
CA GLU A 81 16.11 21.03 -0.04
C GLU A 81 16.39 20.05 1.10
N GLU A 82 15.71 20.17 2.24
CA GLU A 82 15.84 19.24 3.37
C GLU A 82 15.26 17.86 3.02
N ALA A 83 14.16 17.84 2.25
CA ALA A 83 13.58 16.60 1.76
C ALA A 83 14.51 15.91 0.75
N CYS A 84 15.11 16.66 -0.18
CA CYS A 84 16.09 16.11 -1.12
C CYS A 84 17.30 15.52 -0.39
N GLN A 85 17.88 16.25 0.56
CA GLN A 85 19.01 15.77 1.36
C GLN A 85 18.66 14.53 2.18
N PHE A 86 17.44 14.48 2.72
CA PHE A 86 16.96 13.29 3.41
C PHE A 86 16.90 12.07 2.48
N LEU A 87 16.36 12.23 1.27
CA LEU A 87 16.26 11.15 0.28
C LEU A 87 17.64 10.69 -0.20
N GLU A 88 18.56 11.62 -0.48
CA GLU A 88 19.97 11.32 -0.78
C GLU A 88 20.60 10.52 0.37
N GLY A 89 20.36 10.92 1.62
CA GLY A 89 20.84 10.21 2.80
C GLY A 89 20.26 8.80 2.96
N LEU A 90 19.07 8.51 2.42
CA LEU A 90 18.55 7.13 2.35
C LEU A 90 19.28 6.31 1.29
N ALA A 91 19.59 6.91 0.13
CA ALA A 91 20.36 6.26 -0.94
C ALA A 91 21.81 5.97 -0.50
N GLU A 92 22.47 6.91 0.17
CA GLU A 92 23.81 6.72 0.75
C GLU A 92 23.85 5.55 1.75
N LYS A 93 22.78 5.39 2.54
CA LYS A 93 22.60 4.28 3.48
C LYS A 93 22.15 2.98 2.80
N GLN A 94 21.97 2.97 1.48
CA GLN A 94 21.49 1.84 0.69
C GLN A 94 20.10 1.33 1.14
N LEU A 95 19.28 2.21 1.71
CA LEU A 95 17.89 1.91 2.07
C LEU A 95 16.99 2.00 0.83
N ILE A 96 17.35 2.85 -0.12
CA ILE A 96 16.80 2.91 -1.47
C ILE A 96 17.97 2.95 -2.46
N THR A 97 17.72 2.57 -3.71
CA THR A 97 18.69 2.66 -4.80
C THR A 97 18.68 4.04 -5.46
N GLU A 98 19.74 4.38 -6.19
CA GLU A 98 19.81 5.61 -7.00
C GLU A 98 18.68 5.70 -8.02
N GLN A 99 18.25 4.57 -8.60
CA GLN A 99 17.14 4.53 -9.53
C GLN A 99 15.82 4.84 -8.84
N GLU A 100 15.61 4.32 -7.63
CA GLU A 100 14.42 4.59 -6.82
C GLU A 100 14.38 6.03 -6.34
N LEU A 101 15.51 6.57 -5.91
CA LEU A 101 15.66 7.99 -5.56
C LEU A 101 15.21 8.90 -6.71
N GLN A 102 15.66 8.63 -7.93
CA GLN A 102 15.29 9.39 -9.13
C GLN A 102 13.80 9.25 -9.50
N ALA A 103 13.12 8.19 -9.06
CA ALA A 103 11.71 7.95 -9.34
C ALA A 103 10.77 8.53 -8.28
N ILE A 104 11.29 8.98 -7.14
CA ILE A 104 10.49 9.59 -6.07
C ILE A 104 10.24 11.06 -6.40
N GLU A 105 8.96 11.44 -6.49
CA GLU A 105 8.53 12.83 -6.62
C GLU A 105 8.55 13.52 -5.26
N VAL A 106 9.51 14.43 -5.04
CA VAL A 106 9.71 15.13 -3.76
C VAL A 106 8.48 15.95 -3.37
N GLU A 107 7.80 16.52 -4.36
CA GLU A 107 6.59 17.32 -4.18
C GLU A 107 5.48 16.51 -3.50
N LYS A 108 5.30 15.24 -3.89
CA LYS A 108 4.30 14.34 -3.29
C LYS A 108 4.62 14.05 -1.82
N LEU A 109 5.91 13.92 -1.47
CA LEU A 109 6.35 13.76 -0.08
C LEU A 109 6.07 15.01 0.75
N LEU A 110 6.34 16.20 0.20
CA LEU A 110 6.06 17.46 0.88
C LEU A 110 4.56 17.68 1.07
N GLN A 111 3.77 17.41 0.02
CA GLN A 111 2.31 17.54 0.04
C GLN A 111 1.66 16.71 1.15
N PHE A 112 2.16 15.50 1.42
CA PHE A 112 1.66 14.68 2.54
C PHE A 112 1.63 15.48 3.84
N PHE A 113 2.69 16.22 4.18
CA PHE A 113 2.79 16.98 5.43
C PHE A 113 1.86 18.20 5.50
N GLU A 114 1.33 18.65 4.37
CA GLU A 114 0.39 19.77 4.30
C GLU A 114 -1.06 19.33 4.53
N THR A 115 -1.34 18.04 4.30
CA THR A 115 -2.68 17.45 4.45
C THR A 115 -3.13 17.41 5.91
N PRO A 116 -4.45 17.29 6.18
CA PRO A 116 -4.96 17.13 7.54
C PRO A 116 -4.34 15.93 8.27
N ILE A 117 -4.15 14.79 7.58
CA ILE A 117 -3.52 13.61 8.17
C ILE A 117 -2.03 13.81 8.41
N GLY A 118 -1.31 14.49 7.50
CA GLY A 118 0.10 14.84 7.69
C GLY A 118 0.34 15.76 8.88
N LYS A 119 -0.56 16.72 9.12
CA LYS A 119 -0.53 17.57 10.32
C LYS A 119 -0.74 16.76 11.60
N ARG A 120 -1.70 15.83 11.61
CA ARG A 120 -1.89 14.90 12.73
C ARG A 120 -0.68 13.99 12.94
N PHE A 121 -0.05 13.53 11.86
CA PHE A 121 1.19 12.74 11.91
C PHE A 121 2.33 13.54 12.56
N LYS A 122 2.53 14.80 12.17
CA LYS A 122 3.54 15.69 12.79
C LYS A 122 3.33 15.83 14.29
N ASN A 123 2.08 16.05 14.69
CA ASN A 123 1.72 16.34 16.08
C ASN A 123 1.39 15.08 16.91
N ALA A 124 1.57 13.87 16.36
CA ALA A 124 1.22 12.65 17.06
C ALA A 124 2.04 12.45 18.34
N HIS A 125 1.36 12.16 19.46
CA HIS A 125 2.01 11.83 20.73
C HIS A 125 2.76 10.50 20.66
N LYS A 126 2.25 9.58 19.86
CA LYS A 126 2.88 8.28 19.59
C LYS A 126 2.83 8.00 18.11
N LEU A 127 3.94 7.51 17.58
CA LEU A 127 4.08 7.16 16.19
C LEU A 127 4.83 5.83 16.07
N TYR A 128 4.14 4.81 15.58
CA TYR A 128 4.71 3.49 15.30
C TYR A 128 4.63 3.24 13.80
N ARG A 129 5.75 2.90 13.18
CA ARG A 129 5.85 2.63 11.74
C ARG A 129 6.29 1.19 11.52
N GLU A 130 5.82 0.59 10.42
CA GLU A 130 6.12 -0.79 10.03
C GLU A 130 5.85 -1.78 11.19
N VAL A 131 4.63 -1.79 11.73
CA VAL A 131 4.26 -2.62 12.88
C VAL A 131 3.86 -4.03 12.41
N PRO A 132 4.71 -5.06 12.59
CA PRO A 132 4.38 -6.41 12.18
C PRO A 132 3.33 -7.02 13.12
N PHE A 133 2.44 -7.83 12.57
CA PHE A 133 1.48 -8.59 13.37
C PHE A 133 1.32 -10.02 12.87
N THR A 134 0.88 -10.88 13.78
CA THR A 134 0.43 -12.24 13.48
C THR A 134 -0.89 -12.46 14.22
N LEU A 135 -1.95 -12.70 13.46
CA LEU A 135 -3.29 -12.91 13.99
C LEU A 135 -3.75 -14.31 13.66
N ASN A 136 -4.26 -15.02 14.67
CA ASN A 136 -4.97 -16.27 14.44
C ASN A 136 -6.46 -15.99 14.29
N MET A 137 -7.03 -16.27 13.12
CA MET A 137 -8.44 -16.07 12.80
C MET A 137 -9.13 -17.41 12.64
N LYS A 138 -10.36 -17.52 13.13
CA LYS A 138 -11.22 -18.67 12.81
C LYS A 138 -12.09 -18.30 11.62
N ASP A 139 -12.18 -19.19 10.64
CA ASP A 139 -13.13 -19.02 9.54
C ASP A 139 -14.55 -19.42 9.95
N GLY A 140 -15.51 -19.26 9.02
CA GLY A 140 -16.91 -19.64 9.24
C GLY A 140 -17.16 -21.14 9.43
N ASP A 141 -16.20 -21.98 9.07
CA ASP A 141 -16.24 -23.44 9.27
C ASP A 141 -15.56 -23.87 10.59
N GLY A 142 -14.97 -22.91 11.33
CA GLY A 142 -14.31 -23.12 12.62
C GLY A 142 -12.81 -23.45 12.52
N ASP A 143 -12.26 -23.53 11.31
CA ASP A 143 -10.84 -23.80 11.08
C ASP A 143 -9.98 -22.56 11.35
N SER A 144 -8.81 -22.78 11.95
CA SER A 144 -7.89 -21.73 12.35
C SER A 144 -6.93 -21.39 11.21
N GLN A 145 -6.85 -20.12 10.83
CA GLN A 145 -5.94 -19.58 9.84
C GLN A 145 -5.07 -18.49 10.45
N ILE A 146 -3.76 -18.59 10.25
CA ILE A 146 -2.80 -17.56 10.65
C ILE A 146 -2.68 -16.52 9.53
N VAL A 147 -2.94 -15.26 9.88
CA VAL A 147 -2.78 -14.08 9.03
C VAL A 147 -1.58 -13.28 9.53
N GLN A 148 -0.69 -12.90 8.62
CA GLN A 148 0.45 -12.03 8.94
C GLN A 148 0.47 -10.79 8.04
N GLY A 149 0.81 -9.65 8.61
CA GLY A 149 0.93 -8.40 7.87
C GLY A 149 1.77 -7.39 8.61
N ILE A 150 1.93 -6.22 7.99
CA ILE A 150 2.64 -5.08 8.56
C ILE A 150 1.74 -3.87 8.37
N VAL A 151 1.47 -3.16 9.46
CA VAL A 151 0.75 -1.88 9.44
C VAL A 151 1.77 -0.78 9.17
N ASP A 152 1.58 -0.03 8.09
CA ASP A 152 2.54 1.00 7.69
C ASP A 152 2.74 2.04 8.79
N CYS A 153 1.65 2.56 9.34
CA CYS A 153 1.68 3.53 10.43
C CYS A 153 0.48 3.36 11.39
N LEU A 154 0.79 3.31 12.68
CA LEU A 154 -0.16 3.42 13.77
C LEU A 154 0.23 4.61 14.64
N MET A 155 -0.64 5.60 14.75
CA MET A 155 -0.36 6.81 15.50
C MET A 155 -1.45 7.13 16.51
N GLN A 156 -1.07 7.77 17.60
CA GLN A 156 -1.99 8.40 18.54
C GLN A 156 -1.88 9.91 18.35
N ASP A 157 -2.96 10.54 17.89
CA ASP A 157 -2.96 11.99 17.62
C ASP A 157 -2.99 12.84 18.88
N GLU A 158 -2.98 14.16 18.71
CA GLU A 158 -2.94 15.12 19.81
C GLU A 158 -4.17 15.07 20.74
N GLU A 159 -5.32 14.61 20.22
CA GLU A 159 -6.56 14.40 20.96
C GLU A 159 -6.61 13.04 21.67
N GLY A 160 -5.60 12.19 21.47
CA GLY A 160 -5.51 10.86 22.05
C GLY A 160 -6.19 9.75 21.24
N LYS A 161 -6.69 10.03 20.03
CA LYS A 161 -7.33 9.06 19.14
C LYS A 161 -6.28 8.21 18.44
N TRP A 162 -6.55 6.91 18.32
CA TRP A 162 -5.70 5.99 17.57
C TRP A 162 -6.11 5.93 16.11
N VAL A 163 -5.17 6.25 15.24
CA VAL A 163 -5.35 6.29 13.79
C VAL A 163 -4.44 5.25 13.15
N LEU A 164 -5.05 4.38 12.36
CA LEU A 164 -4.35 3.48 11.47
C LEU A 164 -4.20 4.16 10.11
N LEU A 165 -2.97 4.34 9.66
CA LEU A 165 -2.62 5.00 8.41
C LEU A 165 -1.87 4.01 7.51
N ASP A 166 -2.39 3.82 6.30
CA ASP A 166 -1.79 2.97 5.26
C ASP A 166 -1.51 3.83 4.02
N TYR A 167 -0.29 3.72 3.48
CA TYR A 167 0.19 4.52 2.36
C TYR A 167 0.01 3.77 1.06
N LYS A 168 -0.40 4.46 -0.02
CA LYS A 168 -0.51 3.87 -1.34
C LYS A 168 -0.01 4.81 -2.41
N THR A 169 0.73 4.23 -3.35
CA THR A 169 1.29 4.90 -4.53
C THR A 169 0.66 4.38 -5.82
N ASP A 170 -0.47 3.67 -5.73
CA ASP A 170 -1.18 3.17 -6.90
C ASP A 170 -1.61 4.36 -7.77
N GLN A 171 -1.40 4.23 -9.09
CA GLN A 171 -1.90 5.23 -10.04
C GLN A 171 -3.43 5.24 -10.05
N ILE A 172 -4.00 6.43 -9.96
CA ILE A 172 -5.45 6.61 -10.04
C ILE A 172 -5.82 6.69 -11.52
N LEU A 173 -6.61 5.71 -11.97
CA LEU A 173 -7.08 5.71 -13.36
C LEU A 173 -8.04 6.91 -13.58
N PRO A 174 -8.03 7.54 -14.77
CA PRO A 174 -8.89 8.69 -15.08
C PRO A 174 -10.39 8.44 -14.86
N SER A 175 -10.83 7.18 -14.92
CA SER A 175 -12.20 6.75 -14.61
C SER A 175 -12.62 6.94 -13.15
N PHE A 176 -11.69 7.26 -12.25
CA PHE A 176 -11.91 7.52 -10.83
C PHE A 176 -11.58 8.96 -10.45
N ALA A 177 -11.63 9.89 -11.40
CA ALA A 177 -11.37 11.31 -11.14
C ALA A 177 -12.43 11.96 -10.23
N GLU A 178 -13.63 11.40 -10.15
CA GLU A 178 -14.67 11.82 -9.19
C GLU A 178 -14.42 11.17 -7.81
N GLU A 179 -14.44 11.99 -6.76
CA GLU A 179 -14.09 11.58 -5.38
C GLU A 179 -14.93 10.38 -4.90
N GLU A 180 -16.24 10.37 -5.14
CA GLU A 180 -17.09 9.27 -4.69
C GLU A 180 -16.80 7.95 -5.43
N ALA A 181 -16.42 8.02 -6.70
CA ALA A 181 -16.04 6.84 -7.47
C ALA A 181 -14.71 6.27 -6.97
N LEU A 182 -13.74 7.12 -6.68
CA LEU A 182 -12.46 6.75 -6.08
C LEU A 182 -12.66 6.10 -4.71
N VAL A 183 -13.43 6.73 -3.82
CA VAL A 183 -13.70 6.21 -2.47
C VAL A 183 -14.33 4.82 -2.54
N ARG A 184 -15.34 4.61 -3.39
CA ARG A 184 -15.97 3.28 -3.56
C ARG A 184 -14.96 2.23 -4.00
N GLU A 185 -14.12 2.56 -4.96
CA GLU A 185 -13.11 1.64 -5.47
C GLU A 185 -12.04 1.33 -4.41
N MET A 186 -11.56 2.32 -3.68
CA MET A 186 -10.57 2.12 -2.61
C MET A 186 -11.13 1.30 -1.45
N VAL A 187 -12.40 1.52 -1.07
CA VAL A 187 -13.06 0.68 -0.05
C VAL A 187 -13.17 -0.77 -0.52
N LYS A 188 -13.46 -1.00 -1.80
CA LYS A 188 -13.49 -2.35 -2.37
C LYS A 188 -12.10 -3.00 -2.35
N ARG A 189 -11.06 -2.29 -2.75
CA ARG A 189 -9.68 -2.82 -2.83
C ARG A 189 -9.03 -3.04 -1.46
N TYR A 190 -9.17 -2.07 -0.55
CA TYR A 190 -8.40 -2.02 0.69
C TYR A 190 -9.23 -2.25 1.95
N GLY A 191 -10.56 -2.31 1.83
CA GLY A 191 -11.45 -2.43 2.99
C GLY A 191 -11.21 -3.70 3.81
N VAL A 192 -10.97 -4.86 3.17
CA VAL A 192 -10.66 -6.11 3.88
C VAL A 192 -9.35 -5.98 4.65
N GLN A 193 -8.29 -5.50 4.00
CA GLN A 193 -6.98 -5.28 4.62
C GLN A 193 -7.08 -4.34 5.83
N LEU A 194 -7.68 -3.16 5.67
CA LEU A 194 -7.77 -2.18 6.74
C LEU A 194 -8.59 -2.69 7.93
N ARG A 195 -9.61 -3.52 7.68
CA ARG A 195 -10.35 -4.21 8.76
C ARG A 195 -9.47 -5.22 9.50
N LEU A 196 -8.71 -6.03 8.77
CA LEU A 196 -7.79 -7.01 9.37
C LEU A 196 -6.69 -6.33 10.19
N TYR A 197 -6.16 -5.23 9.68
CA TYR A 197 -5.13 -4.44 10.36
C TYR A 197 -5.66 -3.87 11.67
N ALA A 198 -6.85 -3.25 11.63
CA ALA A 198 -7.48 -2.74 12.84
C ALA A 198 -7.77 -3.86 13.85
N GLU A 199 -8.36 -4.99 13.41
CA GLU A 199 -8.62 -6.13 14.30
C GLU A 199 -7.35 -6.68 14.95
N ALA A 200 -6.25 -6.76 14.18
CA ALA A 200 -4.96 -7.20 14.71
C ALA A 200 -4.41 -6.22 15.75
N VAL A 201 -4.41 -4.92 15.44
CA VAL A 201 -3.95 -3.86 16.35
C VAL A 201 -4.76 -3.85 17.64
N GLU A 202 -6.09 -3.88 17.54
CA GLU A 202 -6.97 -3.84 18.71
C GLU A 202 -6.78 -5.06 19.62
N LYS A 203 -6.66 -6.26 19.02
CA LYS A 203 -6.43 -7.50 19.79
C LYS A 203 -5.04 -7.57 20.42
N ILE A 204 -4.01 -7.16 19.70
CA ILE A 204 -2.61 -7.32 20.17
C ILE A 204 -2.26 -6.23 21.18
N LEU A 205 -2.60 -4.97 20.88
CA LEU A 205 -2.23 -3.83 21.71
C LEU A 205 -3.28 -3.48 22.76
N GLN A 206 -4.46 -4.13 22.72
CA GLN A 206 -5.57 -3.84 23.64
C GLN A 206 -5.99 -2.36 23.63
N ILE A 207 -5.92 -1.75 22.45
CA ILE A 207 -6.38 -0.39 22.17
C ILE A 207 -7.61 -0.45 21.25
N ARG A 208 -8.35 0.66 21.13
CA ARG A 208 -9.39 0.82 20.11
C ARG A 208 -8.81 1.64 18.96
N VAL A 209 -9.02 1.23 17.72
CA VAL A 209 -8.67 2.04 16.54
C VAL A 209 -9.88 2.92 16.21
N ASP A 210 -9.72 4.24 16.38
CA ASP A 210 -10.79 5.20 16.18
C ASP A 210 -11.00 5.51 14.68
N GLU A 211 -9.91 5.57 13.91
CA GLU A 211 -9.94 5.93 12.49
C GLU A 211 -9.01 5.03 11.66
N LYS A 212 -9.43 4.74 10.43
CA LYS A 212 -8.64 4.05 9.41
C LYS A 212 -8.52 4.99 8.21
N VAL A 213 -7.29 5.37 7.89
CA VAL A 213 -6.98 6.34 6.85
C VAL A 213 -6.11 5.66 5.80
N LEU A 214 -6.49 5.85 4.54
CA LEU A 214 -5.70 5.45 3.39
C LEU A 214 -5.19 6.73 2.73
N TYR A 215 -3.87 6.89 2.64
CA TYR A 215 -3.26 8.02 1.96
C TYR A 215 -2.81 7.63 0.56
N LEU A 216 -3.37 8.29 -0.46
CA LEU A 216 -3.04 8.06 -1.87
C LEU A 216 -2.09 9.16 -2.37
N PHE A 217 -0.82 8.83 -2.58
CA PHE A 217 0.18 9.81 -3.05
C PHE A 217 -0.13 10.39 -4.43
N ASP A 218 -0.92 9.70 -5.25
CA ASP A 218 -1.30 10.18 -6.58
C ASP A 218 -2.48 11.17 -6.56
N ALA A 219 -3.32 11.14 -5.52
CA ALA A 219 -4.43 12.08 -5.34
C ALA A 219 -4.07 13.29 -4.46
N GLY A 220 -3.19 13.11 -3.48
CA GLY A 220 -2.78 14.17 -2.57
C GLY A 220 -3.62 14.27 -1.31
#